data_AF-A0A935WIV5-F1
#
_entry.id   AF-A0A935WIV5-F1
#
_cell.length_a   1.000
_cell.length_b   1.000
_cell.length_c   1.000
_cell.angle_alpha   90.00
_cell.angle_beta   90.00
_cell.angle_gamma   90.00
#
_symmetry.space_group_name_H-M   'P 1'
#
loop_
_entity.id
_entity.type
_entity.pdbx_description
1 polymer ?
#
loop_
_entity_poly.entity_id
_entity_poly.type
_entity_poly.pdbx_seq_one_letter_code
_entity_poly.pdbx_strand_id
1 'polypeptide(L)'
;MRLVPLAALVLVALRPLHAQAPDTRSPLDPSNWGVVYDVPETRKVTLEAEVPFHRTPARALTMDVYRPAGMRRGERRPAVVFLNAVGDQGEDRVKRWGIYRTWPRLVAAHGLVGLAMDADPADIQGSIHGLFRYLEQHGAEHGIDAARLGMYAASANASGAVTYLKSDSASRGIRAVALYYGGVPDSTARMDLPTLFVLAEGDAPRMAAALPGLWQRILERRAPWTLQYASGMPHAFDAFTDTDEARRLIQQTLAFWKSHLEPVPQPGWQPSEARAIVAALYGNDAERSVALLTRWVETHPDDAVAHAQRGRLLGQLGRPGEASVAYERAWALDSTNLGVLNGLARVRLAQRRWADALPLLERARQDGGENSLVVGQIGWAQLNLGRNAEAAVSYERAIALGIPPGRATQGVAWYNLACAYARLGQVEKALTALEHAVEQGMRDRATIEGDEDLRPLRDQARFVAVLRGLPAS
;
A
#
# COMPACT_ATOMS: atom_id res chain seq x y z
N MET A 1 17.31 2.84 100.95
CA MET A 1 17.22 1.62 100.11
C MET A 1 15.99 1.75 99.24
N ARG A 2 16.20 1.77 97.91
CA ARG A 2 15.22 1.63 96.80
C ARG A 2 14.21 2.77 96.55
N LEU A 3 14.68 3.69 95.70
CA LEU A 3 13.89 4.35 94.66
C LEU A 3 13.13 3.30 93.81
N VAL A 4 11.86 3.55 93.52
CA VAL A 4 11.07 2.85 92.49
C VAL A 4 10.61 3.92 91.48
N PRO A 5 10.89 3.75 90.17
CA PRO A 5 10.59 4.78 89.18
C PRO A 5 9.14 4.70 88.70
N LEU A 6 8.58 5.88 88.43
CA LEU A 6 7.31 6.09 87.76
C LEU A 6 7.53 5.88 86.25
N ALA A 7 7.05 4.77 85.69
CA ALA A 7 7.03 4.54 84.24
C ALA A 7 5.60 4.80 83.71
N ALA A 8 5.48 5.82 82.87
CA ALA A 8 4.26 6.17 82.16
C ALA A 8 3.88 5.08 81.14
N LEU A 9 2.65 4.57 81.24
CA LEU A 9 2.06 3.69 80.24
C LEU A 9 1.56 4.54 79.06
N VAL A 10 2.30 4.57 77.96
CA VAL A 10 1.82 5.09 76.68
C VAL A 10 1.03 3.97 76.01
N LEU A 11 -0.30 4.14 75.94
CA LEU A 11 -1.18 3.29 75.14
C LEU A 11 -0.99 3.63 73.66
N VAL A 12 -0.07 2.93 72.98
CA VAL A 12 0.01 2.91 71.52
C VAL A 12 -1.08 1.97 71.01
N ALA A 13 -2.14 2.53 70.45
CA ALA A 13 -3.12 1.79 69.68
C ALA A 13 -2.45 1.26 68.40
N LEU A 14 -1.98 0.01 68.44
CA LEU A 14 -1.59 -0.74 67.25
C LEU A 14 -2.83 -0.94 66.37
N ARG A 15 -2.94 -0.16 65.28
CA ARG A 15 -3.83 -0.52 64.17
C ARG A 15 -3.34 -1.87 63.62
N PRO A 16 -4.20 -2.87 63.42
CA PRO A 16 -3.78 -4.08 62.72
C PRO A 16 -3.36 -3.67 61.31
N LEU A 17 -2.12 -4.00 60.94
CA LEU A 17 -1.73 -4.11 59.55
C LEU A 17 -2.76 -5.04 58.90
N HIS A 18 -3.63 -4.49 58.07
CA HIS A 18 -4.36 -5.29 57.11
C HIS A 18 -3.30 -5.82 56.15
N ALA A 19 -2.80 -7.02 56.41
CA ALA A 19 -2.18 -7.82 55.38
C ALA A 19 -3.21 -7.91 54.25
N GLN A 20 -2.92 -7.29 53.10
CA GLN A 20 -3.64 -7.59 51.88
C GLN A 20 -3.64 -9.11 51.75
N ALA A 21 -4.83 -9.71 51.64
CA ALA A 21 -4.94 -11.12 51.32
C ALA A 21 -4.03 -11.42 50.12
N PRO A 22 -3.25 -12.51 50.13
CA PRO A 22 -2.39 -12.85 49.00
C PRO A 22 -3.24 -12.87 47.73
N ASP A 23 -2.77 -12.19 46.68
CA ASP A 23 -3.47 -12.17 45.39
C ASP A 23 -3.63 -13.62 44.92
N THR A 24 -4.84 -14.16 45.03
CA THR A 24 -5.14 -15.59 44.80
C THR A 24 -5.21 -15.95 43.32
N ARG A 25 -4.90 -14.99 42.44
CA ARG A 25 -4.98 -15.17 40.98
C ARG A 25 -3.74 -15.86 40.45
N SER A 26 -3.95 -16.79 39.52
CA SER A 26 -2.87 -17.54 38.88
C SER A 26 -1.93 -16.60 38.09
N PRO A 27 -0.61 -16.81 38.12
CA PRO A 27 0.31 -16.11 37.21
C PRO A 27 0.06 -16.45 35.73
N LEU A 28 -0.70 -17.52 35.46
CA LEU A 28 -1.14 -17.91 34.11
C LEU A 28 -2.48 -17.31 33.70
N ASP A 29 -3.10 -16.48 34.55
CA ASP A 29 -4.32 -15.76 34.20
C ASP A 29 -3.98 -14.65 33.18
N PRO A 30 -4.45 -14.75 31.92
CA PRO A 30 -4.12 -13.80 30.86
C PRO A 30 -4.62 -12.39 31.18
N SER A 31 -5.65 -12.23 32.01
CA SER A 31 -6.21 -10.93 32.40
C SER A 31 -5.25 -10.12 33.27
N ASN A 32 -4.22 -10.72 33.86
CA ASN A 32 -3.25 -10.03 34.71
C ASN A 32 -2.11 -9.37 33.91
N TRP A 33 -1.90 -9.76 32.66
CA TRP A 33 -0.76 -9.30 31.86
C TRP A 33 -1.06 -7.99 31.14
N GLY A 34 -0.11 -7.07 31.25
CA GLY A 34 -0.15 -5.77 30.60
C GLY A 34 0.56 -5.76 29.25
N VAL A 35 0.57 -4.60 28.60
CA VAL A 35 1.34 -4.37 27.38
C VAL A 35 2.83 -4.62 27.65
N VAL A 36 3.51 -5.35 26.76
CA VAL A 36 4.93 -5.74 26.93
C VAL A 36 5.91 -4.57 26.81
N TYR A 37 5.44 -3.42 26.31
CA TYR A 37 6.21 -2.19 26.22
C TYR A 37 5.84 -1.24 27.37
N ASP A 38 6.74 -1.11 28.35
CA ASP A 38 6.64 -0.15 29.44
C ASP A 38 7.80 0.85 29.38
N VAL A 39 7.55 2.07 29.84
CA VAL A 39 8.56 3.15 29.91
C VAL A 39 8.50 3.79 31.30
N PRO A 40 9.61 4.30 31.88
CA PRO A 40 9.61 4.88 33.23
C PRO A 40 8.53 5.95 33.47
N GLU A 41 8.15 6.69 32.43
CA GLU A 41 7.13 7.73 32.42
C GLU A 41 5.73 7.22 32.78
N THR A 42 5.41 5.95 32.52
CA THR A 42 4.11 5.36 32.90
C THR A 42 3.87 5.47 34.39
N ARG A 43 4.92 5.42 35.22
CA ARG A 43 4.82 5.56 36.69
C ARG A 43 4.35 6.94 37.13
N LYS A 44 4.51 7.96 36.27
CA LYS A 44 4.16 9.37 36.56
C LYS A 44 2.74 9.74 36.08
N VAL A 45 2.07 8.86 35.35
CA VAL A 45 0.71 9.08 34.84
C VAL A 45 -0.29 9.19 35.99
N THR A 46 -1.16 10.20 35.89
CA THR A 46 -2.25 10.42 36.86
C THR A 46 -3.49 9.65 36.42
N LEU A 47 -4.14 8.96 37.35
CA LEU A 47 -5.36 8.20 37.12
C LEU A 47 -6.53 8.87 37.83
N GLU A 48 -7.59 9.18 37.09
CA GLU A 48 -8.93 9.45 37.62
C GLU A 48 -9.79 8.22 37.33
N ALA A 49 -9.99 7.38 38.35
CA ALA A 49 -10.68 6.11 38.22
C ALA A 49 -12.19 6.25 38.44
N GLU A 50 -12.96 5.33 37.85
CA GLU A 50 -14.39 5.16 38.10
C GLU A 50 -15.25 6.41 37.79
N VAL A 51 -14.88 7.18 36.76
CA VAL A 51 -15.65 8.33 36.27
C VAL A 51 -16.96 7.84 35.64
N PRO A 52 -18.14 8.21 36.16
CA PRO A 52 -19.41 7.80 35.58
C PRO A 52 -19.63 8.49 34.23
N PHE A 53 -19.95 7.72 33.19
CA PHE A 53 -20.20 8.27 31.84
C PHE A 53 -21.57 7.91 31.28
N HIS A 54 -22.17 6.81 31.73
CA HIS A 54 -23.47 6.35 31.25
C HIS A 54 -24.20 5.53 32.32
N ARG A 55 -25.51 5.38 32.18
CA ARG A 55 -26.34 4.57 33.07
C ARG A 55 -27.22 3.66 32.24
N THR A 56 -27.13 2.36 32.49
CA THR A 56 -28.03 1.34 31.95
C THR A 56 -29.02 0.91 33.02
N PRO A 57 -30.06 0.11 32.68
CA PRO A 57 -30.95 -0.46 33.67
C PRO A 57 -30.22 -1.33 34.71
N ALA A 58 -29.11 -1.97 34.32
CA ALA A 58 -28.34 -2.85 35.20
C ALA A 58 -27.45 -2.07 36.17
N ARG A 59 -26.72 -1.04 35.69
CA ARG A 59 -25.80 -0.25 36.54
C ARG A 59 -25.37 1.07 35.90
N ALA A 60 -24.73 1.92 36.71
CA ALA A 60 -23.91 3.01 36.19
C ALA A 60 -22.60 2.43 35.60
N LEU A 61 -22.28 2.82 34.37
CA LEU A 61 -21.04 2.48 33.71
C LEU A 61 -20.01 3.58 33.96
N THR A 62 -18.77 3.17 34.22
CA THR A 62 -17.69 4.10 34.49
C THR A 62 -16.48 3.87 33.59
N MET A 63 -15.68 4.91 33.43
CA MET A 63 -14.41 4.88 32.71
C MET A 63 -13.26 5.27 33.64
N ASP A 64 -12.06 4.86 33.26
CA ASP A 64 -10.83 5.27 33.91
C ASP A 64 -10.06 6.20 32.96
N VAL A 65 -9.65 7.36 33.47
CA VAL A 65 -8.98 8.42 32.71
C VAL A 65 -7.51 8.53 33.13
N TYR A 66 -6.61 8.23 32.21
CA TYR A 66 -5.16 8.25 32.38
C TYR A 66 -4.59 9.52 31.73
N ARG A 67 -4.03 10.43 32.53
CA ARG A 67 -3.51 11.73 32.07
C ARG A 67 -1.99 11.79 32.07
N PRO A 68 -1.38 12.46 31.08
CA PRO A 68 0.05 12.75 31.10
C PRO A 68 0.48 13.45 32.40
N ALA A 69 1.70 13.14 32.84
CA ALA A 69 2.29 13.82 33.98
C ALA A 69 2.48 15.31 33.68
N GLY A 70 2.15 16.19 34.64
CA GLY A 70 2.36 17.64 34.50
C GLY A 70 1.37 18.36 33.58
N MET A 71 0.29 17.70 33.16
CA MET A 71 -0.80 18.35 32.41
C MET A 71 -1.39 19.52 33.21
N ARG A 72 -1.46 20.71 32.59
CA ARG A 72 -1.95 21.93 33.26
C ARG A 72 -3.46 21.90 33.46
N ARG A 73 -3.94 22.57 34.51
CA ARG A 73 -5.39 22.73 34.74
C ARG A 73 -6.04 23.45 33.55
N GLY A 74 -7.12 22.89 33.03
CA GLY A 74 -7.84 23.42 31.87
C GLY A 74 -7.21 23.10 30.50
N GLU A 75 -6.02 22.49 30.49
CA GLU A 75 -5.42 21.95 29.26
C GLU A 75 -6.29 20.81 28.71
N ARG A 76 -6.39 20.72 27.39
CA ARG A 76 -7.08 19.63 26.71
C ARG A 76 -6.12 18.92 25.77
N ARG A 77 -6.10 17.60 25.82
CA ARG A 77 -5.25 16.75 24.97
C ARG A 77 -6.12 15.76 24.19
N PRO A 78 -5.69 15.33 22.99
CA PRO A 78 -6.35 14.22 22.33
C PRO A 78 -6.35 12.98 23.23
N ALA A 79 -7.35 12.12 23.05
CA ALA A 79 -7.51 10.92 23.85
C ALA A 79 -7.62 9.66 22.99
N VAL A 80 -7.19 8.50 23.50
CA VAL A 80 -7.40 7.19 22.88
C VAL A 80 -8.29 6.35 23.79
N VAL A 81 -9.41 5.89 23.23
CA VAL A 81 -10.37 5.01 23.90
C VAL A 81 -9.99 3.55 23.66
N PHE A 82 -9.63 2.84 24.73
CA PHE A 82 -9.48 1.39 24.74
C PHE A 82 -10.84 0.77 24.97
N LEU A 83 -11.42 0.31 23.86
CA LEU A 83 -12.83 0.00 23.77
C LEU A 83 -13.14 -1.36 24.41
N ASN A 84 -14.09 -1.38 25.35
CA ASN A 84 -14.80 -2.59 25.71
C ASN A 84 -16.04 -2.70 24.83
N ALA A 85 -15.98 -3.59 23.84
CA ALA A 85 -17.08 -3.91 22.94
C ALA A 85 -17.51 -5.38 23.03
N VAL A 86 -17.17 -6.05 24.14
CA VAL A 86 -17.60 -7.42 24.46
C VAL A 86 -18.50 -7.47 25.70
N GLY A 87 -18.49 -6.43 26.52
CA GLY A 87 -19.28 -6.34 27.75
C GLY A 87 -18.56 -6.93 28.96
N ASP A 88 -18.86 -6.39 30.14
CA ASP A 88 -18.32 -6.87 31.41
C ASP A 88 -19.09 -8.11 31.93
N GLN A 89 -18.41 -8.99 32.67
CA GLN A 89 -18.99 -10.22 33.21
C GLN A 89 -18.98 -10.20 34.75
N GLY A 90 -20.03 -9.67 35.36
CA GLY A 90 -20.10 -9.50 36.82
C GLY A 90 -18.99 -8.58 37.34
N GLU A 91 -18.16 -9.07 38.26
CA GLU A 91 -17.00 -8.31 38.78
C GLU A 91 -15.78 -8.33 37.85
N ASP A 92 -15.77 -9.23 36.85
CA ASP A 92 -14.76 -9.27 35.80
C ASP A 92 -15.04 -8.19 34.76
N ARG A 93 -14.52 -7.00 35.05
CA ARG A 93 -14.64 -5.82 34.20
C ARG A 93 -13.42 -5.71 33.30
N VAL A 94 -13.63 -5.58 32.00
CA VAL A 94 -12.56 -5.56 30.98
C VAL A 94 -11.54 -4.46 31.27
N LYS A 95 -11.98 -3.28 31.71
CA LYS A 95 -11.07 -2.17 32.05
C LYS A 95 -10.12 -2.47 33.22
N ARG A 96 -10.40 -3.51 34.02
CA ARG A 96 -9.52 -3.95 35.13
C ARG A 96 -8.43 -4.91 34.67
N TRP A 97 -8.51 -5.45 33.45
CA TRP A 97 -7.47 -6.33 32.90
C TRP A 97 -6.15 -5.56 32.75
N GLY A 98 -5.02 -6.26 32.90
CA GLY A 98 -3.66 -5.71 32.81
C GLY A 98 -3.48 -4.89 31.54
N ILE A 99 -3.88 -5.44 30.39
CA ILE A 99 -3.76 -4.77 29.10
C ILE A 99 -4.59 -3.48 29.04
N TYR A 100 -5.82 -3.46 29.56
CA TYR A 100 -6.66 -2.26 29.61
C TYR A 100 -6.29 -1.27 30.71
N ARG A 101 -5.35 -1.59 31.59
CA ARG A 101 -4.75 -0.63 32.54
C ARG A 101 -3.43 -0.06 32.04
N THR A 102 -2.61 -0.90 31.41
CA THR A 102 -1.23 -0.56 31.05
C THR A 102 -1.13 0.12 29.68
N TRP A 103 -1.95 -0.26 28.69
CA TRP A 103 -1.97 0.43 27.40
C TRP A 103 -2.46 1.89 27.49
N PRO A 104 -3.61 2.22 28.13
CA PRO A 104 -4.01 3.62 28.31
C PRO A 104 -2.97 4.44 29.08
N ARG A 105 -2.31 3.80 30.05
CA ARG A 105 -1.21 4.40 30.81
C ARG A 105 0.01 4.68 29.94
N LEU A 106 0.35 3.76 29.03
CA LEU A 106 1.42 3.94 28.05
C LEU A 106 1.11 5.08 27.08
N VAL A 107 -0.14 5.17 26.58
CA VAL A 107 -0.61 6.30 25.77
C VAL A 107 -0.47 7.62 26.53
N ALA A 108 -0.84 7.62 27.82
CA ALA A 108 -0.70 8.78 28.69
C ALA A 108 0.75 9.21 28.93
N ALA A 109 1.67 8.25 29.05
CA ALA A 109 3.10 8.52 29.13
C ALA A 109 3.66 9.19 27.85
N HIS A 110 2.99 9.03 26.72
CA HIS A 110 3.36 9.62 25.42
C HIS A 110 2.62 10.93 25.10
N GLY A 111 1.91 11.53 26.08
CA GLY A 111 1.36 12.89 25.98
C GLY A 111 -0.10 12.98 25.54
N LEU A 112 -0.76 11.86 25.25
CA LEU A 112 -2.19 11.78 24.96
C LEU A 112 -2.98 11.43 26.23
N VAL A 113 -4.31 11.44 26.23
CA VAL A 113 -5.11 10.89 27.34
C VAL A 113 -5.48 9.44 27.01
N GLY A 114 -5.26 8.50 27.94
CA GLY A 114 -5.73 7.12 27.80
C GLY A 114 -7.07 6.93 28.49
N LEU A 115 -7.99 6.20 27.86
CA LEU A 115 -9.30 5.87 28.45
C LEU A 115 -9.53 4.37 28.39
N ALA A 116 -10.04 3.79 29.48
CA ALA A 116 -10.59 2.43 29.48
C ALA A 116 -12.01 2.46 30.05
N MET A 117 -12.92 1.70 29.47
CA MET A 117 -14.35 1.80 29.79
C MET A 117 -14.96 0.47 30.19
N ASP A 118 -15.98 0.55 31.02
CA ASP A 118 -16.97 -0.52 31.17
C ASP A 118 -17.88 -0.62 29.94
N ALA A 119 -18.52 -1.77 29.79
CA ALA A 119 -19.68 -1.91 28.91
C ALA A 119 -20.70 -2.87 29.53
N ASP A 120 -21.98 -2.56 29.33
CA ASP A 120 -23.07 -3.47 29.64
C ASP A 120 -23.12 -4.58 28.57
N PRO A 121 -22.96 -5.87 28.94
CA PRO A 121 -23.04 -6.97 27.97
C PRO A 121 -24.42 -7.07 27.30
N ALA A 122 -25.48 -6.55 27.94
CA ALA A 122 -26.83 -6.52 27.35
C ALA A 122 -27.03 -5.34 26.37
N ASP A 123 -26.20 -4.30 26.45
CA ASP A 123 -26.28 -3.12 25.60
C ASP A 123 -24.89 -2.54 25.29
N ILE A 124 -24.10 -3.32 24.54
CA ILE A 124 -22.73 -2.95 24.19
C ILE A 124 -22.70 -1.67 23.36
N GLN A 125 -23.53 -1.59 22.31
CA GLN A 125 -23.52 -0.42 21.43
C GLN A 125 -24.05 0.82 22.15
N GLY A 126 -25.09 0.71 22.98
CA GLY A 126 -25.56 1.83 23.81
C GLY A 126 -24.51 2.30 24.80
N SER A 127 -23.72 1.39 25.38
CA SER A 127 -22.56 1.72 26.23
C SER A 127 -21.53 2.55 25.48
N ILE A 128 -21.15 2.14 24.26
CA ILE A 128 -20.18 2.86 23.43
C ILE A 128 -20.71 4.23 23.01
N HIS A 129 -21.96 4.32 22.54
CA HIS A 129 -22.61 5.59 22.22
C HIS A 129 -22.70 6.51 23.46
N GLY A 130 -22.99 5.94 24.62
CA GLY A 130 -23.02 6.65 25.91
C GLY A 130 -21.68 7.28 26.24
N LEU A 131 -20.58 6.54 26.10
CA LEU A 131 -19.24 7.06 26.33
C LEU A 131 -18.92 8.24 25.41
N PHE A 132 -19.07 8.06 24.09
CA PHE A 132 -18.68 9.12 23.16
C PHE A 132 -19.55 10.37 23.29
N ARG A 133 -20.86 10.22 23.56
CA ARG A 133 -21.73 11.34 23.89
C ARG A 133 -21.27 12.06 25.16
N TYR A 134 -20.89 11.32 26.19
CA TYR A 134 -20.35 11.89 27.42
C TYR A 134 -19.05 12.65 27.16
N LEU A 135 -18.13 12.10 26.36
CA LEU A 135 -16.87 12.77 26.01
C LEU A 135 -17.12 14.08 25.25
N GLU A 136 -18.10 14.12 24.33
CA GLU A 136 -18.48 15.34 23.62
C GLU A 136 -19.01 16.43 24.56
N GLN A 137 -19.75 16.05 25.61
CA GLN A 137 -20.38 16.99 26.54
C GLN A 137 -19.47 17.40 27.71
N HIS A 138 -18.74 16.44 28.26
CA HIS A 138 -18.03 16.55 29.55
C HIS A 138 -16.53 16.24 29.45
N GLY A 139 -16.02 15.81 28.28
CA GLY A 139 -14.61 15.44 28.12
C GLY A 139 -13.64 16.56 28.52
N ALA A 140 -14.02 17.82 28.29
CA ALA A 140 -13.22 18.98 28.66
C ALA A 140 -12.96 19.09 30.18
N GLU A 141 -13.90 18.65 31.03
CA GLU A 141 -13.74 18.60 32.48
C GLU A 141 -12.62 17.63 32.87
N HIS A 142 -12.41 16.62 32.03
CA HIS A 142 -11.40 15.61 32.18
C HIS A 142 -10.12 15.87 31.37
N GLY A 143 -9.95 17.09 30.83
CA GLY A 143 -8.78 17.43 30.01
C GLY A 143 -8.75 16.73 28.65
N ILE A 144 -9.89 16.26 28.15
CA ILE A 144 -10.01 15.56 26.87
C ILE A 144 -10.48 16.54 25.81
N ASP A 145 -9.81 16.51 24.66
CA ASP A 145 -10.29 17.16 23.43
C ASP A 145 -11.14 16.17 22.63
N ALA A 146 -12.46 16.29 22.79
CA ALA A 146 -13.42 15.40 22.13
C ALA A 146 -13.44 15.52 20.60
N ALA A 147 -12.80 16.53 20.00
CA ALA A 147 -12.69 16.65 18.54
C ALA A 147 -11.50 15.85 17.96
N ARG A 148 -10.63 15.31 18.83
CA ARG A 148 -9.41 14.57 18.48
C ARG A 148 -9.32 13.28 19.30
N LEU A 149 -10.17 12.31 18.95
CA LEU A 149 -10.24 11.00 19.59
C LEU A 149 -9.61 9.92 18.71
N GLY A 150 -8.82 9.05 19.32
CA GLY A 150 -8.42 7.77 18.80
C GLY A 150 -9.25 6.64 19.40
N MET A 151 -9.31 5.52 18.71
CA MET A 151 -9.94 4.29 19.20
C MET A 151 -8.98 3.12 19.07
N TYR A 152 -8.91 2.27 20.10
CA TYR A 152 -8.22 0.99 20.08
C TYR A 152 -9.23 -0.13 20.32
N ALA A 153 -9.19 -1.16 19.49
CA ALA A 153 -9.94 -2.39 19.72
C ALA A 153 -9.16 -3.61 19.25
N ALA A 154 -9.15 -4.65 20.07
CA ALA A 154 -8.39 -5.87 19.79
C ALA A 154 -9.28 -7.12 19.88
N SER A 155 -8.94 -8.15 19.10
CA SER A 155 -9.66 -9.42 19.06
C SER A 155 -11.17 -9.21 18.83
N ALA A 156 -12.04 -9.81 19.63
CA ALA A 156 -13.50 -9.68 19.54
C ALA A 156 -14.00 -8.21 19.64
N ASN A 157 -13.27 -7.32 20.32
CA ASN A 157 -13.65 -5.90 20.41
C ASN A 157 -13.57 -5.20 19.05
N ALA A 158 -12.73 -5.68 18.11
CA ALA A 158 -12.57 -5.06 16.80
C ALA A 158 -13.89 -5.08 16.00
N SER A 159 -14.65 -6.17 16.07
CA SER A 159 -15.96 -6.27 15.42
C SER A 159 -16.94 -5.26 15.99
N GLY A 160 -17.00 -5.11 17.31
CA GLY A 160 -17.88 -4.14 17.97
C GLY A 160 -17.50 -2.68 17.70
N ALA A 161 -16.20 -2.39 17.59
CA ALA A 161 -15.68 -1.09 17.14
C ALA A 161 -16.12 -0.78 15.71
N VAL A 162 -15.94 -1.73 14.79
CA VAL A 162 -16.35 -1.60 13.39
C VAL A 162 -17.86 -1.39 13.27
N THR A 163 -18.68 -2.10 14.06
CA THR A 163 -20.14 -1.88 14.13
C THR A 163 -20.48 -0.47 14.57
N TYR A 164 -19.85 0.02 15.64
CA TYR A 164 -20.07 1.40 16.11
C TYR A 164 -19.70 2.43 15.04
N LEU A 165 -18.53 2.29 14.42
CA LEU A 165 -18.00 3.25 13.44
C LEU A 165 -18.84 3.37 12.17
N LYS A 166 -19.65 2.35 11.85
CA LYS A 166 -20.61 2.36 10.74
C LYS A 166 -21.88 3.15 11.05
N SER A 167 -22.17 3.37 12.33
CA SER A 167 -23.37 4.08 12.75
C SER A 167 -23.32 5.55 12.35
N ASP A 168 -24.46 6.11 11.92
CA ASP A 168 -24.60 7.55 11.66
C ASP A 168 -24.38 8.40 12.94
N SER A 169 -24.55 7.79 14.11
CA SER A 169 -24.29 8.38 15.42
C SER A 169 -22.88 8.14 15.95
N ALA A 170 -21.97 7.57 15.15
CA ALA A 170 -20.56 7.48 15.51
C ALA A 170 -19.97 8.88 15.70
N SER A 171 -19.18 9.06 16.76
CA SER A 171 -18.62 10.38 17.07
C SER A 171 -17.73 10.89 15.94
N ARG A 172 -18.02 12.11 15.48
CA ARG A 172 -17.19 12.82 14.48
C ARG A 172 -15.85 13.26 15.05
N GLY A 173 -15.67 13.15 16.36
CA GLY A 173 -14.41 13.37 17.06
C GLY A 173 -13.37 12.30 16.80
N ILE A 174 -13.77 11.11 16.35
CA ILE A 174 -12.84 10.01 16.05
C ILE A 174 -12.06 10.33 14.77
N ARG A 175 -10.74 10.44 14.90
CA ARG A 175 -9.81 10.79 13.81
C ARG A 175 -8.91 9.64 13.38
N ALA A 176 -8.75 8.62 14.22
CA ALA A 176 -7.93 7.45 13.92
C ALA A 176 -8.37 6.22 14.72
N VAL A 177 -8.20 5.03 14.14
CA VAL A 177 -8.56 3.75 14.76
C VAL A 177 -7.41 2.76 14.63
N ALA A 178 -7.09 2.03 15.69
CA ALA A 178 -6.20 0.89 15.65
C ALA A 178 -6.99 -0.39 15.96
N LEU A 179 -6.94 -1.36 15.05
CA LEU A 179 -7.62 -2.65 15.14
C LEU A 179 -6.57 -3.76 15.16
N TYR A 180 -6.54 -4.54 16.24
CA TYR A 180 -5.53 -5.57 16.48
C TYR A 180 -6.13 -6.98 16.39
N TYR A 181 -5.55 -7.84 15.53
CA TYR A 181 -5.80 -9.29 15.43
C TYR A 181 -7.28 -9.70 15.60
N GLY A 182 -8.19 -8.91 15.03
CA GLY A 182 -9.63 -9.12 15.07
C GLY A 182 -10.18 -9.59 13.73
N GLY A 183 -11.51 -9.62 13.58
CA GLY A 183 -12.13 -9.92 12.29
C GLY A 183 -11.74 -8.90 11.21
N VAL A 184 -11.64 -9.35 9.95
CA VAL A 184 -11.41 -8.46 8.80
C VAL A 184 -12.63 -7.55 8.63
N PRO A 185 -12.47 -6.21 8.65
CA PRO A 185 -13.59 -5.31 8.42
C PRO A 185 -14.22 -5.53 7.04
N ASP A 186 -15.55 -5.58 7.00
CA ASP A 186 -16.31 -5.77 5.77
C ASP A 186 -16.38 -4.50 4.89
N SER A 187 -17.16 -4.56 3.81
CA SER A 187 -17.31 -3.47 2.83
C SER A 187 -17.96 -2.20 3.36
N THR A 188 -18.59 -2.25 4.54
CA THR A 188 -19.31 -1.11 5.13
C THR A 188 -18.45 -0.30 6.10
N ALA A 189 -17.21 -0.72 6.38
CA ALA A 189 -16.28 0.03 7.23
C ALA A 189 -16.00 1.45 6.68
N ARG A 190 -15.66 2.39 7.59
CA ARG A 190 -15.30 3.79 7.27
C ARG A 190 -13.98 3.86 6.51
N MET A 191 -14.05 3.89 5.18
CA MET A 191 -12.89 3.97 4.27
C MET A 191 -12.28 5.37 4.17
N ASP A 192 -12.90 6.38 4.78
CA ASP A 192 -12.39 7.75 4.91
C ASP A 192 -11.59 7.98 6.20
N LEU A 193 -11.69 7.06 7.17
CA LEU A 193 -11.08 7.19 8.49
C LEU A 193 -9.69 6.53 8.53
N PRO A 194 -8.64 7.26 8.94
CA PRO A 194 -7.33 6.66 9.16
C PRO A 194 -7.39 5.45 10.07
N THR A 195 -6.96 4.30 9.56
CA THR A 195 -7.08 3.01 10.28
C THR A 195 -5.77 2.26 10.23
N LEU A 196 -5.22 1.91 11.39
CA LEU A 196 -4.13 0.96 11.53
C LEU A 196 -4.72 -0.42 11.78
N PHE A 197 -4.57 -1.33 10.82
CA PHE A 197 -5.02 -2.71 10.92
C PHE A 197 -3.81 -3.61 11.14
N VAL A 198 -3.67 -4.13 12.35
CA VAL A 198 -2.55 -5.00 12.74
C VAL A 198 -2.99 -6.45 12.69
N LEU A 199 -2.41 -7.19 11.75
CA LEU A 199 -2.64 -8.62 11.56
C LEU A 199 -1.53 -9.41 12.24
N ALA A 200 -1.87 -10.20 13.26
CA ALA A 200 -0.94 -11.19 13.81
C ALA A 200 -0.86 -12.41 12.90
N GLU A 201 0.35 -12.95 12.73
CA GLU A 201 0.58 -14.15 11.91
C GLU A 201 -0.25 -15.35 12.40
N GLY A 202 -0.40 -15.50 13.71
CA GLY A 202 -1.25 -16.54 14.31
C GLY A 202 -2.72 -16.49 13.88
N ASP A 203 -3.22 -15.32 13.45
CA ASP A 203 -4.61 -15.11 13.02
C ASP A 203 -4.77 -15.09 11.49
N ALA A 204 -3.65 -14.99 10.75
CA ALA A 204 -3.65 -14.85 9.29
C ALA A 204 -4.41 -15.97 8.55
N PRO A 205 -4.30 -17.27 8.91
CA PRO A 205 -5.04 -18.33 8.23
C PRO A 205 -6.56 -18.13 8.29
N ARG A 206 -7.09 -17.63 9.41
CA ARG A 206 -8.53 -17.38 9.59
C ARG A 206 -9.03 -16.20 8.75
N MET A 207 -8.12 -15.32 8.33
CA MET A 207 -8.41 -14.06 7.66
C MET A 207 -8.03 -14.05 6.18
N ALA A 208 -7.27 -15.06 5.72
CA ALA A 208 -6.67 -15.15 4.40
C ALA A 208 -7.67 -14.94 3.24
N ALA A 209 -8.88 -15.50 3.35
CA ALA A 209 -9.90 -15.38 2.31
C ALA A 209 -10.44 -13.94 2.15
N ALA A 210 -10.47 -13.14 3.22
CA ALA A 210 -11.07 -11.81 3.21
C ALA A 210 -10.07 -10.67 2.95
N LEU A 211 -8.77 -10.89 3.20
CA LEU A 211 -7.72 -9.87 3.05
C LEU A 211 -7.55 -9.35 1.61
N PRO A 212 -7.56 -10.18 0.54
CA PRO A 212 -7.44 -9.66 -0.83
C PRO A 212 -8.57 -8.67 -1.18
N GLY A 213 -9.80 -9.00 -0.77
CA GLY A 213 -10.96 -8.13 -1.00
C GLY A 213 -10.89 -6.83 -0.20
N LEU A 214 -10.40 -6.87 1.04
CA LEU A 214 -10.14 -5.65 1.81
C LEU A 214 -9.08 -4.79 1.13
N TRP A 215 -7.97 -5.39 0.71
CA TRP A 215 -6.86 -4.69 0.06
C TRP A 215 -7.29 -4.00 -1.23
N GLN A 216 -8.04 -4.70 -2.10
CA GLN A 216 -8.62 -4.12 -3.31
C GLN A 216 -9.45 -2.88 -3.00
N ARG A 217 -10.35 -2.95 -2.02
CA ARG A 217 -11.21 -1.82 -1.64
C ARG A 217 -10.41 -0.62 -1.13
N ILE A 218 -9.37 -0.86 -0.33
CA ILE A 218 -8.49 0.20 0.17
C ILE A 218 -7.81 0.92 -0.99
N LEU A 219 -7.31 0.17 -1.97
CA LEU A 219 -6.67 0.74 -3.17
C LEU A 219 -7.67 1.53 -4.03
N GLU A 220 -8.84 0.94 -4.31
CA GLU A 220 -9.90 1.57 -5.12
C GLU A 220 -10.38 2.89 -4.52
N ARG A 221 -10.60 2.92 -3.20
CA ARG A 221 -11.09 4.10 -2.49
C ARG A 221 -9.99 5.05 -2.04
N ARG A 222 -8.72 4.68 -2.24
CA ARG A 222 -7.55 5.39 -1.69
C ARG A 222 -7.71 5.64 -0.19
N ALA A 223 -8.21 4.63 0.52
CA ALA A 223 -8.50 4.73 1.94
C ALA A 223 -7.19 4.96 2.72
N PRO A 224 -7.18 5.83 3.75
CA PRO A 224 -5.99 6.12 4.56
C PRO A 224 -5.69 5.00 5.57
N TRP A 225 -5.68 3.75 5.08
CA TRP A 225 -5.48 2.56 5.90
C TRP A 225 -4.02 2.11 5.85
N THR A 226 -3.47 1.79 7.01
CA THR A 226 -2.16 1.17 7.16
C THR A 226 -2.36 -0.28 7.58
N LEU A 227 -1.91 -1.22 6.76
CA LEU A 227 -1.91 -2.65 7.10
C LEU A 227 -0.53 -3.00 7.65
N GLN A 228 -0.48 -3.51 8.87
CA GLN A 228 0.74 -3.90 9.54
C GLN A 228 0.69 -5.40 9.85
N TYR A 229 1.62 -6.15 9.25
CA TYR A 229 1.72 -7.58 9.49
C TYR A 229 2.73 -7.85 10.59
N ALA A 230 2.26 -8.39 11.71
CA ALA A 230 3.08 -8.79 12.85
C ALA A 230 3.61 -10.21 12.61
N SER A 231 4.71 -10.31 11.87
CA SER A 231 5.32 -11.59 11.50
C SER A 231 5.92 -12.29 12.72
N GLY A 232 5.73 -13.61 12.80
CA GLY A 232 6.13 -14.44 13.93
C GLY A 232 5.38 -14.14 15.23
N MET A 233 4.36 -13.27 15.21
CA MET A 233 3.61 -12.87 16.39
C MET A 233 2.32 -13.68 16.53
N PRO A 234 2.02 -14.22 17.73
CA PRO A 234 0.76 -14.88 18.01
C PRO A 234 -0.36 -13.87 18.25
N HIS A 235 -1.59 -14.38 18.41
CA HIS A 235 -2.71 -13.61 18.94
C HIS A 235 -2.32 -12.96 20.29
N ALA A 236 -2.72 -11.71 20.51
CA ALA A 236 -2.39 -10.96 21.73
C ALA A 236 -0.88 -10.84 22.03
N PHE A 237 -0.05 -10.73 20.97
CA PHE A 237 1.39 -10.56 21.08
C PHE A 237 1.80 -9.33 21.90
N ASP A 238 0.97 -8.29 21.91
CA ASP A 238 1.22 -7.04 22.62
C ASP A 238 1.14 -7.21 24.15
N ALA A 239 0.54 -8.30 24.65
CA ALA A 239 0.56 -8.66 26.07
C ALA A 239 1.50 -9.83 26.40
N PHE A 240 1.63 -10.81 25.49
CA PHE A 240 2.27 -12.09 25.84
C PHE A 240 3.61 -12.34 25.16
N THR A 241 3.99 -11.55 24.16
CA THR A 241 5.23 -11.76 23.41
C THR A 241 6.28 -10.73 23.81
N ASP A 242 7.05 -11.06 24.84
CA ASP A 242 8.12 -10.22 25.37
C ASP A 242 9.36 -10.22 24.45
N THR A 243 9.28 -9.47 23.34
CA THR A 243 10.36 -9.35 22.35
C THR A 243 10.54 -7.90 21.90
N ASP A 244 11.69 -7.58 21.29
CA ASP A 244 11.93 -6.25 20.71
C ASP A 244 10.97 -5.95 19.55
N GLU A 245 10.61 -6.96 18.76
CA GLU A 245 9.70 -6.78 17.63
C GLU A 245 8.29 -6.42 18.09
N ALA A 246 7.75 -7.12 19.11
CA ALA A 246 6.46 -6.75 19.69
C ALA A 246 6.46 -5.30 20.20
N ARG A 247 7.54 -4.87 20.86
CA ARG A 247 7.72 -3.48 21.33
C ARG A 247 7.79 -2.48 20.18
N ARG A 248 8.49 -2.81 19.08
CA ARG A 248 8.52 -1.96 17.87
C ARG A 248 7.14 -1.78 17.28
N LEU A 249 6.33 -2.84 17.17
CA LEU A 249 4.96 -2.74 16.66
C LEU A 249 4.08 -1.86 17.57
N ILE A 250 4.22 -1.98 18.90
CA ILE A 250 3.54 -1.10 19.86
C ILE A 250 3.96 0.37 19.70
N GLN A 251 5.26 0.64 19.54
CA GLN A 251 5.76 1.99 19.28
C GLN A 251 5.23 2.57 17.96
N GLN A 252 5.10 1.76 16.92
CA GLN A 252 4.50 2.17 15.64
C GLN A 252 3.03 2.57 15.80
N THR A 253 2.27 1.85 16.65
CA THR A 253 0.89 2.22 16.98
C THR A 253 0.80 3.53 17.77
N LEU A 254 1.71 3.77 18.72
CA LEU A 254 1.81 5.07 19.41
C LEU A 254 2.12 6.21 18.42
N ALA A 255 3.04 5.98 17.48
CA ALA A 255 3.38 6.96 16.45
C ALA A 255 2.19 7.23 15.50
N PHE A 256 1.43 6.19 15.15
CA PHE A 256 0.20 6.30 14.36
C PHE A 256 -0.82 7.21 15.03
N TRP A 257 -1.12 7.04 16.33
CA TRP A 257 -2.04 7.96 17.00
C TRP A 257 -1.49 9.38 17.07
N LYS A 258 -0.20 9.53 17.38
CA LYS A 258 0.41 10.86 17.46
C LYS A 258 0.29 11.63 16.14
N SER A 259 0.56 10.98 15.00
CA SER A 259 0.51 11.64 13.68
C SER A 259 -0.90 12.03 13.23
N HIS A 260 -1.94 11.33 13.69
CA HIS A 260 -3.33 11.59 13.29
C HIS A 260 -4.11 12.43 14.31
N LEU A 261 -3.75 12.39 15.59
CA LEU A 261 -4.41 13.16 16.65
C LEU A 261 -3.70 14.48 16.98
N GLU A 262 -2.39 14.56 16.72
CA GLU A 262 -1.60 15.78 16.83
C GLU A 262 -0.76 15.98 15.56
N PRO A 263 -1.40 16.15 14.39
CA PRO A 263 -0.67 16.33 13.15
C PRO A 263 0.21 17.58 13.26
N VAL A 264 1.52 17.40 13.06
CA VAL A 264 2.45 18.51 12.97
C VAL A 264 2.16 19.23 11.65
N PRO A 265 1.74 20.51 11.67
CA PRO A 265 1.50 21.25 10.44
C PRO A 265 2.78 21.25 9.62
N GLN A 266 2.70 20.76 8.39
CA GLN A 266 3.83 20.88 7.47
C GLN A 266 4.00 22.38 7.15
N PRO A 267 5.24 22.89 7.13
CA PRO A 267 5.50 24.22 6.61
C PRO A 267 4.86 24.36 5.23
N GLY A 268 4.27 25.52 4.94
CA GLY A 268 3.75 25.80 3.61
C GLY A 268 4.88 25.63 2.59
N TRP A 269 4.74 24.68 1.67
CA TRP A 269 5.67 24.48 0.57
C TRP A 269 4.92 24.65 -0.74
N GLN A 270 5.58 25.24 -1.73
CA GLN A 270 5.03 25.41 -3.07
C GLN A 270 5.29 24.15 -3.89
N PRO A 271 4.25 23.47 -4.41
CA PRO A 271 4.42 22.33 -5.29
C PRO A 271 5.31 22.64 -6.49
N SER A 272 6.28 21.78 -6.75
CA SER A 272 7.11 21.88 -7.96
C SER A 272 6.42 21.13 -9.09
N GLU A 273 6.04 21.85 -10.15
CA GLU A 273 5.45 21.27 -11.35
C GLU A 273 6.39 20.22 -11.97
N ALA A 274 7.69 20.52 -12.07
CA ALA A 274 8.70 19.57 -12.54
C ALA A 274 8.73 18.28 -11.70
N ARG A 275 8.69 18.38 -10.36
CA ARG A 275 8.62 17.19 -9.50
C ARG A 275 7.32 16.42 -9.68
N ALA A 276 6.20 17.10 -9.92
CA ALA A 276 4.93 16.43 -10.19
C ALA A 276 4.97 15.63 -11.51
N ILE A 277 5.62 16.17 -12.55
CA ILE A 277 5.86 15.47 -13.82
C ILE A 277 6.72 14.23 -13.58
N VAL A 278 7.88 14.39 -12.92
CA VAL A 278 8.78 13.28 -12.62
C VAL A 278 8.08 12.21 -11.77
N ALA A 279 7.29 12.61 -10.77
CA ALA A 279 6.52 11.68 -9.96
C ALA A 279 5.49 10.89 -10.78
N ALA A 280 4.79 11.53 -11.72
CA ALA A 280 3.85 10.85 -12.61
C ALA A 280 4.58 9.87 -13.55
N LEU A 281 5.76 10.26 -14.07
CA LEU A 281 6.59 9.42 -14.94
C LEU A 281 7.07 8.16 -14.22
N TYR A 282 7.59 8.28 -13.00
CA TYR A 282 8.04 7.14 -12.19
C TYR A 282 6.87 6.32 -11.65
N GLY A 283 5.70 6.94 -11.44
CA GLY A 283 4.46 6.28 -11.05
C GLY A 283 3.79 5.46 -12.16
N ASN A 284 4.35 5.47 -13.37
CA ASN A 284 3.78 4.80 -14.56
C ASN A 284 2.35 5.23 -14.91
N ASP A 285 1.95 6.45 -14.53
CA ASP A 285 0.65 7.02 -14.88
C ASP A 285 0.80 7.80 -16.20
N ALA A 286 0.70 7.08 -17.31
CA ALA A 286 0.98 7.62 -18.65
C ALA A 286 0.05 8.78 -19.03
N GLU A 287 -1.26 8.67 -18.72
CA GLU A 287 -2.24 9.71 -19.01
C GLU A 287 -1.96 10.99 -18.22
N ARG A 288 -1.76 10.87 -16.90
CA ARG A 288 -1.41 12.03 -16.06
C ARG A 288 -0.09 12.65 -16.48
N SER A 289 0.90 11.82 -16.82
CA SER A 289 2.20 12.30 -17.29
C SER A 289 2.09 13.10 -18.58
N VAL A 290 1.31 12.62 -19.56
CA VAL A 290 1.06 13.36 -20.81
C VAL A 290 0.34 14.68 -20.55
N ALA A 291 -0.66 14.70 -19.66
CA ALA A 291 -1.37 15.93 -19.31
C ALA A 291 -0.44 16.98 -18.67
N LEU A 292 0.41 16.56 -17.73
CA LEU A 292 1.38 17.45 -17.09
C LEU A 292 2.46 17.92 -18.06
N LEU A 293 3.02 17.01 -18.87
CA LEU A 293 4.01 17.34 -19.89
C LEU A 293 3.46 18.29 -20.96
N THR A 294 2.18 18.16 -21.33
CA THR A 294 1.54 19.06 -22.30
C THR A 294 1.51 20.50 -21.79
N ARG A 295 1.13 20.70 -20.53
CA ARG A 295 1.17 22.03 -19.89
C ARG A 295 2.58 22.56 -19.71
N TRP A 296 3.51 21.67 -19.35
CA TRP A 296 4.93 22.04 -19.19
C TRP A 296 5.51 22.61 -20.47
N VAL A 297 5.31 21.94 -21.61
CA VAL A 297 5.88 22.39 -22.88
C VAL A 297 5.21 23.64 -23.46
N GLU A 298 4.03 24.03 -22.98
CA GLU A 298 3.42 25.33 -23.32
C GLU A 298 4.24 26.49 -22.74
N THR A 299 4.83 26.30 -21.56
CA THR A 299 5.67 27.31 -20.89
C THR A 299 7.17 27.07 -21.06
N HIS A 300 7.57 25.86 -21.44
CA HIS A 300 8.95 25.45 -21.69
C HIS A 300 9.06 24.80 -23.08
N PRO A 301 8.81 25.56 -24.17
CA PRO A 301 8.72 25.00 -25.53
C PRO A 301 10.03 24.40 -26.07
N ASP A 302 11.16 24.73 -25.44
CA ASP A 302 12.50 24.31 -25.84
C ASP A 302 13.07 23.18 -24.96
N ASP A 303 12.26 22.59 -24.07
CA ASP A 303 12.65 21.41 -23.29
C ASP A 303 12.54 20.13 -24.14
N ALA A 304 13.65 19.78 -24.79
CA ALA A 304 13.74 18.58 -25.64
C ALA A 304 13.40 17.30 -24.88
N VAL A 305 13.76 17.20 -23.59
CA VAL A 305 13.53 16.01 -22.76
C VAL A 305 12.04 15.86 -22.48
N ALA A 306 11.34 16.94 -22.14
CA ALA A 306 9.89 16.91 -21.92
C ALA A 306 9.13 16.49 -23.19
N HIS A 307 9.50 17.02 -24.35
CA HIS A 307 8.93 16.62 -25.64
C HIS A 307 9.18 15.14 -25.95
N ALA A 308 10.41 14.65 -25.71
CA ALA A 308 10.76 13.24 -25.91
C ALA A 308 9.95 12.31 -25.00
N GLN A 309 9.82 12.65 -23.71
CA GLN A 309 9.01 11.87 -22.77
C GLN A 309 7.53 11.88 -23.15
N ARG A 310 7.01 13.04 -23.57
CA ARG A 310 5.63 13.18 -24.04
C ARG A 310 5.39 12.31 -25.27
N GLY A 311 6.29 12.35 -26.25
CA GLY A 311 6.23 11.50 -27.44
C GLY A 311 6.25 10.01 -27.12
N ARG A 312 7.12 9.59 -26.20
CA ARG A 312 7.20 8.20 -25.73
C ARG A 312 5.89 7.70 -25.14
N LEU A 313 5.31 8.47 -24.22
CA LEU A 313 4.08 8.10 -23.54
C LEU A 313 2.87 8.14 -24.46
N LEU A 314 2.75 9.15 -25.33
CA LEU A 314 1.70 9.21 -26.36
C LEU A 314 1.74 7.98 -27.28
N GLY A 315 2.94 7.52 -27.65
CA GLY A 315 3.10 6.27 -28.40
C GLY A 315 2.60 5.03 -27.63
N GLN A 316 2.85 4.96 -26.32
CA GLN A 316 2.36 3.88 -25.46
C GLN A 316 0.83 3.89 -25.30
N LEU A 317 0.23 5.09 -25.28
CA LEU A 317 -1.21 5.29 -25.22
C LEU A 317 -1.93 5.09 -26.57
N GLY A 318 -1.21 4.67 -27.62
CA GLY A 318 -1.80 4.46 -28.94
C GLY A 318 -2.19 5.75 -29.65
N ARG A 319 -1.54 6.88 -29.33
CA ARG A 319 -1.74 8.21 -29.95
C ARG A 319 -0.55 8.60 -30.85
N PRO A 320 -0.26 7.84 -31.93
CA PRO A 320 0.97 8.00 -32.70
C PRO A 320 1.05 9.34 -33.46
N GLY A 321 -0.08 9.94 -33.82
CA GLY A 321 -0.13 11.28 -34.44
C GLY A 321 0.49 12.34 -33.54
N GLU A 322 0.01 12.44 -32.30
CA GLU A 322 0.54 13.39 -31.32
C GLU A 322 1.95 13.03 -30.87
N ALA A 323 2.26 11.73 -30.76
CA ALA A 323 3.60 11.27 -30.47
C ALA A 323 4.61 11.74 -31.52
N SER A 324 4.23 11.73 -32.80
CA SER A 324 5.07 12.22 -33.90
C SER A 324 5.41 13.69 -33.71
N VAL A 325 4.42 14.54 -33.46
CA VAL A 325 4.62 15.98 -33.25
C VAL A 325 5.57 16.24 -32.08
N ALA A 326 5.40 15.52 -30.97
CA ALA A 326 6.26 15.67 -29.81
C ALA A 326 7.71 15.23 -30.09
N TYR A 327 7.90 14.07 -30.73
CA TYR A 327 9.24 13.62 -31.10
C TYR A 327 9.91 14.48 -32.17
N GLU A 328 9.16 15.00 -33.14
CA GLU A 328 9.66 15.95 -34.14
C GLU A 328 10.15 17.24 -33.47
N ARG A 329 9.41 17.75 -32.47
CA ARG A 329 9.86 18.90 -31.69
C ARG A 329 11.10 18.59 -30.85
N ALA A 330 11.13 17.44 -30.18
CA ALA A 330 12.32 16.99 -29.43
C ALA A 330 13.56 16.87 -30.34
N TRP A 331 13.37 16.32 -31.55
CA TRP A 331 14.44 16.15 -32.54
C TRP A 331 14.95 17.47 -33.10
N ALA A 332 14.04 18.43 -33.33
CA ALA A 332 14.42 19.78 -33.77
C ALA A 332 15.24 20.54 -32.72
N LEU A 333 15.03 20.25 -31.43
CA LEU A 333 15.74 20.86 -30.32
C LEU A 333 17.08 20.16 -30.03
N ASP A 334 17.13 18.84 -30.16
CA ASP A 334 18.35 18.03 -30.00
C ASP A 334 18.38 16.90 -31.04
N SER A 335 19.06 17.18 -32.16
CA SER A 335 19.24 16.23 -33.25
C SER A 335 20.39 15.23 -33.02
N THR A 336 20.91 15.13 -31.81
CA THR A 336 21.96 14.16 -31.45
C THR A 336 21.42 13.06 -30.54
N ASN A 337 20.20 13.23 -30.01
CA ASN A 337 19.58 12.25 -29.14
C ASN A 337 19.06 11.03 -29.91
N LEU A 338 19.84 9.95 -29.90
CA LEU A 338 19.51 8.69 -30.54
C LEU A 338 18.23 8.04 -30.01
N GLY A 339 17.88 8.29 -28.73
CA GLY A 339 16.64 7.83 -28.13
C GLY A 339 15.42 8.50 -28.77
N VAL A 340 15.51 9.81 -29.05
CA VAL A 340 14.48 10.57 -29.77
C VAL A 340 14.36 10.07 -31.21
N LEU A 341 15.48 9.88 -31.91
CA LEU A 341 15.51 9.42 -33.29
C LEU A 341 14.86 8.03 -33.45
N ASN A 342 15.23 7.08 -32.59
CA ASN A 342 14.62 5.75 -32.55
C ASN A 342 13.14 5.81 -32.16
N GLY A 343 12.79 6.66 -31.19
CA GLY A 343 11.40 6.90 -30.79
C GLY A 343 10.53 7.40 -31.95
N LEU A 344 11.01 8.39 -32.70
CA LEU A 344 10.34 8.93 -33.88
C LEU A 344 10.19 7.88 -34.98
N ALA A 345 11.26 7.15 -35.29
CA ALA A 345 11.22 6.07 -36.27
C ALA A 345 10.16 5.02 -35.92
N ARG A 346 10.13 4.56 -34.66
CA ARG A 346 9.12 3.59 -34.19
C ARG A 346 7.70 4.13 -34.33
N VAL A 347 7.47 5.42 -34.07
CA VAL A 347 6.15 6.03 -34.27
C VAL A 347 5.79 6.08 -35.76
N ARG A 348 6.73 6.40 -36.65
CA ARG A 348 6.52 6.36 -38.11
C ARG A 348 6.19 4.95 -38.60
N LEU A 349 6.90 3.94 -38.10
CA LEU A 349 6.60 2.55 -38.37
C LEU A 349 5.17 2.19 -37.90
N ALA A 350 4.77 2.58 -36.69
CA ALA A 350 3.41 2.34 -36.20
C ALA A 350 2.32 3.04 -37.05
N GLN A 351 2.65 4.17 -37.67
CA GLN A 351 1.79 4.89 -38.64
C GLN A 351 1.82 4.29 -40.05
N ARG A 352 2.57 3.21 -40.28
CA ARG A 352 2.84 2.63 -41.60
C ARG A 352 3.55 3.57 -42.59
N ARG A 353 4.26 4.57 -42.05
CA ARG A 353 5.09 5.52 -42.82
C ARG A 353 6.51 4.94 -42.97
N TRP A 354 6.61 3.79 -43.62
CA TRP A 354 7.84 2.99 -43.72
C TRP A 354 8.97 3.77 -44.40
N ALA A 355 8.65 4.50 -45.47
CA ALA A 355 9.62 5.30 -46.23
C ALA A 355 10.24 6.42 -45.38
N ASP A 356 9.47 7.01 -44.46
CA ASP A 356 9.95 8.07 -43.58
C ASP A 356 10.74 7.52 -42.38
N ALA A 357 10.43 6.31 -41.94
CA ALA A 357 11.12 5.66 -40.82
C ALA A 357 12.54 5.21 -41.20
N LEU A 358 12.71 4.67 -42.41
CA LEU A 358 13.97 4.09 -42.87
C LEU A 358 15.19 5.02 -42.74
N PRO A 359 15.17 6.29 -43.22
CA PRO A 359 16.33 7.18 -43.07
C PRO A 359 16.65 7.52 -41.59
N LEU A 360 15.63 7.56 -40.72
CA LEU A 360 15.81 7.81 -39.29
C LEU A 360 16.50 6.61 -38.62
N LEU A 361 16.09 5.39 -38.96
CA LEU A 361 16.71 4.17 -38.46
C LEU A 361 18.13 3.98 -38.96
N GLU A 362 18.38 4.31 -40.22
CA GLU A 362 19.73 4.24 -40.80
C GLU A 362 20.68 5.22 -40.11
N ARG A 363 20.22 6.44 -39.83
CA ARG A 363 21.00 7.38 -39.03
C ARG A 363 21.20 6.87 -37.59
N ALA A 364 20.17 6.31 -36.97
CA ALA A 364 20.30 5.74 -35.62
C ALA A 364 21.32 4.59 -35.58
N ARG A 365 21.41 3.78 -36.65
CA ARG A 365 22.41 2.72 -36.82
C ARG A 365 23.83 3.29 -36.99
N GLN A 366 23.98 4.35 -37.78
CA GLN A 366 25.27 5.00 -38.02
C GLN A 366 25.81 5.69 -36.76
N ASP A 367 24.97 6.46 -36.09
CA ASP A 367 25.38 7.32 -34.97
C ASP A 367 25.42 6.57 -33.62
N GLY A 368 24.57 5.54 -33.45
CA GLY A 368 24.40 4.80 -32.19
C GLY A 368 25.06 3.44 -32.12
N GLY A 369 25.70 3.02 -33.21
CA GLY A 369 26.22 1.67 -33.37
C GLY A 369 25.13 0.66 -33.74
N GLU A 370 25.57 -0.43 -34.36
CA GLU A 370 24.69 -1.46 -34.88
C GLU A 370 24.19 -2.36 -33.74
N ASN A 371 22.87 -2.37 -33.51
CA ASN A 371 22.23 -3.30 -32.58
C ASN A 371 21.06 -4.02 -33.25
N SER A 372 20.75 -5.23 -32.76
CA SER A 372 19.76 -6.12 -33.37
C SER A 372 18.35 -5.51 -33.46
N LEU A 373 17.97 -4.63 -32.52
CA LEU A 373 16.65 -3.99 -32.54
C LEU A 373 16.51 -2.95 -33.66
N VAL A 374 17.50 -2.08 -33.83
CA VAL A 374 17.47 -1.05 -34.90
C VAL A 374 17.55 -1.72 -36.27
N VAL A 375 18.44 -2.72 -36.44
CA VAL A 375 18.56 -3.44 -37.71
C VAL A 375 17.30 -4.26 -38.02
N GLY A 376 16.67 -4.88 -37.03
CA GLY A 376 15.39 -5.56 -37.21
C GLY A 376 14.27 -4.61 -37.64
N GLN A 377 14.23 -3.38 -37.10
CA GLN A 377 13.29 -2.35 -37.52
C GLN A 377 13.56 -1.85 -38.95
N ILE A 378 14.82 -1.75 -39.37
CA ILE A 378 15.21 -1.48 -40.76
C ILE A 378 14.68 -2.58 -41.67
N GLY A 379 14.91 -3.85 -41.32
CA GLY A 379 14.38 -5.00 -42.05
C GLY A 379 12.86 -4.99 -42.17
N TRP A 380 12.16 -4.59 -41.10
CA TRP A 380 10.71 -4.47 -41.13
C TRP A 380 10.22 -3.36 -42.05
N ALA A 381 10.86 -2.19 -42.02
CA ALA A 381 10.56 -1.10 -42.95
C ALA A 381 10.80 -1.52 -44.40
N GLN A 382 11.94 -2.15 -44.68
CA GLN A 382 12.32 -2.64 -46.01
C GLN A 382 11.33 -3.68 -46.53
N LEU A 383 10.92 -4.64 -45.70
CA LEU A 383 9.96 -5.68 -46.07
C LEU A 383 8.62 -5.05 -46.47
N ASN A 384 8.13 -4.07 -45.71
CA ASN A 384 6.87 -3.38 -46.03
C ASN A 384 6.98 -2.43 -47.23
N LEU A 385 8.19 -2.01 -47.60
CA LEU A 385 8.47 -1.27 -48.84
C LEU A 385 8.68 -2.19 -50.05
N GLY A 386 8.55 -3.51 -49.89
CA GLY A 386 8.79 -4.49 -50.95
C GLY A 386 10.28 -4.72 -51.28
N ARG A 387 11.20 -4.16 -50.48
CA ARG A 387 12.65 -4.33 -50.62
C ARG A 387 13.08 -5.65 -49.97
N ASN A 388 12.53 -6.75 -50.46
CA ASN A 388 12.59 -8.06 -49.80
C ASN A 388 14.03 -8.58 -49.65
N ALA A 389 14.91 -8.33 -50.64
CA ALA A 389 16.32 -8.72 -50.58
C ALA A 389 17.08 -7.98 -49.47
N GLU A 390 16.90 -6.66 -49.36
CA GLU A 390 17.49 -5.86 -48.29
C GLU A 390 16.93 -6.26 -46.92
N ALA A 391 15.63 -6.52 -46.84
CA ALA A 391 14.97 -6.96 -45.61
C ALA A 391 15.54 -8.28 -45.09
N ALA A 392 15.77 -9.26 -45.97
CA ALA A 392 16.38 -10.53 -45.60
C ALA A 392 17.78 -10.32 -45.00
N VAL A 393 18.63 -9.51 -45.65
CA VAL A 393 19.98 -9.17 -45.15
C VAL A 393 19.91 -8.51 -43.77
N SER A 394 18.98 -7.56 -43.59
CA SER A 394 18.79 -6.87 -42.30
C SER A 394 18.36 -7.84 -41.20
N TYR A 395 17.40 -8.74 -41.45
CA TYR A 395 16.99 -9.71 -40.44
C TYR A 395 18.07 -10.72 -40.11
N GLU A 396 18.81 -11.23 -41.10
CA GLU A 396 19.97 -12.09 -40.86
C GLU A 396 21.01 -11.40 -39.98
N ARG A 397 21.28 -10.12 -40.27
CA ARG A 397 22.21 -9.32 -39.46
C ARG A 397 21.69 -9.09 -38.05
N ALA A 398 20.41 -8.78 -37.88
CA ALA A 398 19.78 -8.61 -36.58
C ALA A 398 19.86 -9.88 -35.73
N ILE A 399 19.62 -11.04 -36.34
CA ILE A 399 19.75 -12.36 -35.71
C ILE A 399 21.21 -12.63 -35.32
N ALA A 400 22.17 -12.37 -36.21
CA ALA A 400 23.59 -12.58 -35.96
C ALA A 400 24.15 -11.69 -34.84
N LEU A 401 23.60 -10.49 -34.66
CA LEU A 401 23.95 -9.57 -33.56
C LEU A 401 23.41 -10.02 -32.19
N GLY A 402 22.53 -11.03 -32.16
CA GLY A 402 21.87 -11.49 -30.94
C GLY A 402 20.67 -10.61 -30.59
N ILE A 403 19.47 -11.17 -30.72
CA ILE A 403 18.23 -10.51 -30.29
C ILE A 403 18.02 -10.86 -28.80
N PRO A 404 17.91 -9.87 -27.90
CA PRO A 404 17.73 -10.16 -26.48
C PRO A 404 16.49 -11.02 -26.20
N PRO A 405 16.58 -12.02 -25.31
CA PRO A 405 15.43 -12.82 -24.92
C PRO A 405 14.41 -11.96 -24.16
N GLY A 406 13.15 -11.98 -24.60
CA GLY A 406 12.06 -11.25 -23.96
C GLY A 406 11.05 -10.70 -24.96
N ARG A 407 9.79 -11.16 -24.83
CA ARG A 407 8.61 -10.82 -25.65
C ARG A 407 8.79 -11.05 -27.16
N ALA A 408 8.72 -12.31 -27.59
CA ALA A 408 8.43 -12.72 -28.97
C ALA A 408 9.32 -12.14 -30.10
N THR A 409 10.37 -11.38 -29.79
CA THR A 409 11.16 -10.63 -30.78
C THR A 409 12.01 -11.51 -31.67
N GLN A 410 12.61 -12.57 -31.12
CA GLN A 410 13.48 -13.47 -31.90
C GLN A 410 12.67 -14.35 -32.86
N GLY A 411 11.57 -14.96 -32.39
CA GLY A 411 10.63 -15.67 -33.25
C GLY A 411 10.04 -14.78 -34.35
N VAL A 412 9.66 -13.54 -34.02
CA VAL A 412 9.15 -12.55 -35.01
C VAL A 412 10.21 -12.17 -36.04
N ALA A 413 11.47 -12.02 -35.67
CA ALA A 413 12.55 -11.71 -36.61
C ALA A 413 12.78 -12.86 -37.61
N TRP A 414 12.82 -14.11 -37.12
CA TRP A 414 12.90 -15.30 -37.98
C TRP A 414 11.67 -15.46 -38.88
N TYR A 415 10.48 -15.16 -38.36
CA TYR A 415 9.24 -15.17 -39.12
C TYR A 415 9.29 -14.14 -40.25
N ASN A 416 9.68 -12.90 -39.97
CA ASN A 416 9.77 -11.87 -41.00
C ASN A 416 10.90 -12.15 -42.01
N LEU A 417 11.98 -12.83 -41.60
CA LEU A 417 12.99 -13.36 -42.51
C LEU A 417 12.40 -14.43 -43.43
N ALA A 418 11.54 -15.32 -42.91
CA ALA A 418 10.82 -16.29 -43.72
C ALA A 418 9.91 -15.62 -44.76
N CYS A 419 9.14 -14.59 -44.35
CA CYS A 419 8.32 -13.79 -45.27
C CYS A 419 9.17 -13.12 -46.36
N ALA A 420 10.32 -12.53 -45.98
CA ALA A 420 11.24 -11.92 -46.94
C ALA A 420 11.74 -12.96 -47.97
N TYR A 421 12.13 -14.15 -47.51
CA TYR A 421 12.57 -15.23 -48.41
C TYR A 421 11.47 -15.80 -49.28
N ALA A 422 10.25 -15.96 -48.74
CA ALA A 422 9.11 -16.44 -49.50
C ALA A 422 8.74 -15.47 -50.63
N ARG A 423 8.73 -14.16 -50.36
CA ARG A 423 8.52 -13.11 -51.38
C ARG A 423 9.63 -13.04 -52.45
N LEU A 424 10.83 -13.54 -52.14
CA LEU A 424 11.93 -13.68 -53.09
C LEU A 424 11.88 -15.01 -53.89
N GLY A 425 10.91 -15.89 -53.60
CA GLY A 425 10.83 -17.23 -54.18
C GLY A 425 11.85 -18.23 -53.64
N GLN A 426 12.57 -17.88 -52.55
CA GLN A 426 13.58 -18.73 -51.93
C GLN A 426 12.93 -19.70 -50.94
N VAL A 427 12.13 -20.63 -51.46
CA VAL A 427 11.25 -21.54 -50.68
C VAL A 427 11.98 -22.29 -49.57
N GLU A 428 13.13 -22.91 -49.86
CA GLU A 428 13.86 -23.70 -48.84
C GLU A 428 14.36 -22.86 -47.66
N LYS A 429 14.89 -21.67 -47.95
CA LYS A 429 15.35 -20.75 -46.90
C LYS A 429 14.18 -20.19 -46.10
N ALA A 430 13.06 -19.92 -46.75
CA ALA A 430 11.85 -19.46 -46.09
C ALA A 430 11.32 -20.52 -45.11
N LEU A 431 11.28 -21.80 -45.51
CA LEU A 431 10.88 -22.90 -44.64
C LEU A 431 11.82 -23.06 -43.43
N THR A 432 13.13 -23.03 -43.66
CA THR A 432 14.11 -23.12 -42.55
C THR A 432 14.00 -21.94 -41.59
N ALA A 433 13.82 -20.71 -42.09
CA ALA A 433 13.60 -19.55 -41.24
C ALA A 433 12.28 -19.65 -40.46
N LEU A 434 11.22 -20.20 -41.07
CA LEU A 434 9.93 -20.39 -40.41
C LEU A 434 9.99 -21.46 -39.31
N GLU A 435 10.70 -22.56 -39.53
CA GLU A 435 10.96 -23.58 -38.52
C GLU A 435 11.68 -22.98 -37.31
N HIS A 436 12.75 -22.21 -37.54
CA HIS A 436 13.43 -21.47 -36.48
C HIS A 436 12.53 -20.45 -35.80
N ALA A 437 11.62 -19.78 -36.52
CA ALA A 437 10.67 -18.86 -35.91
C ALA A 437 9.84 -19.56 -34.82
N VAL A 438 9.34 -20.76 -35.12
CA VAL A 438 8.55 -21.57 -34.19
C VAL A 438 9.38 -22.10 -33.03
N GLU A 439 10.60 -22.58 -33.28
CA GLU A 439 11.55 -22.99 -32.23
C GLU A 439 11.85 -21.84 -31.25
N GLN A 440 11.95 -20.61 -31.78
CA GLN A 440 12.19 -19.39 -31.00
C GLN A 440 10.90 -18.78 -30.41
N GLY A 441 9.78 -19.50 -30.45
CA GLY A 441 8.57 -19.17 -29.72
C GLY A 441 7.47 -18.45 -30.52
N MET A 442 7.58 -18.34 -31.84
CA MET A 442 6.46 -17.89 -32.68
C MET A 442 5.40 -19.00 -32.71
N ARG A 443 4.29 -18.80 -31.98
CA ARG A 443 3.26 -19.83 -31.79
C ARG A 443 1.90 -19.51 -32.40
N ASP A 444 1.76 -18.32 -32.97
CA ASP A 444 0.50 -17.90 -33.58
C ASP A 444 0.31 -18.59 -34.93
N ARG A 445 -0.36 -19.75 -34.87
CA ARG A 445 -0.70 -20.54 -36.05
C ARG A 445 -1.56 -19.77 -37.04
N ALA A 446 -2.56 -19.01 -36.56
CA ALA A 446 -3.49 -18.31 -37.42
C ALA A 446 -2.77 -17.24 -38.25
N THR A 447 -1.82 -16.53 -37.64
CA THR A 447 -0.94 -15.59 -38.35
C THR A 447 -0.12 -16.29 -39.43
N ILE A 448 0.57 -17.40 -39.11
CA ILE A 448 1.42 -18.11 -40.09
C ILE A 448 0.59 -18.70 -41.24
N GLU A 449 -0.56 -19.30 -40.94
CA GLU A 449 -1.42 -19.96 -41.93
C GLU A 449 -2.08 -18.94 -42.88
N GLY A 450 -2.52 -17.80 -42.33
CA GLY A 450 -3.21 -16.75 -43.06
C GLY A 450 -2.33 -15.72 -43.77
N ASP A 451 -1.03 -15.63 -43.49
CA ASP A 451 -0.16 -14.64 -44.14
C ASP A 451 0.06 -14.97 -45.62
N GLU A 452 -0.25 -14.00 -46.49
CA GLU A 452 -0.10 -14.12 -47.94
C GLU A 452 1.36 -14.14 -48.38
N ASP A 453 2.28 -13.60 -47.56
CA ASP A 453 3.71 -13.67 -47.84
C ASP A 453 4.21 -15.12 -47.87
N LEU A 454 3.61 -15.98 -47.04
CA LEU A 454 3.94 -17.39 -46.92
C LEU A 454 3.11 -18.28 -47.84
N ARG A 455 2.22 -17.71 -48.67
CA ARG A 455 1.45 -18.47 -49.66
C ARG A 455 2.31 -19.40 -50.53
N PRO A 456 3.50 -19.01 -51.01
CA PRO A 456 4.37 -19.91 -51.79
C PRO A 456 4.81 -21.18 -51.04
N LEU A 457 4.68 -21.21 -49.71
CA LEU A 457 5.09 -22.34 -48.86
C LEU A 457 3.95 -23.30 -48.56
N ARG A 458 2.68 -22.92 -48.79
CA ARG A 458 1.50 -23.67 -48.29
C ARG A 458 1.40 -25.10 -48.79
N ASP A 459 1.85 -25.36 -50.02
CA ASP A 459 1.84 -26.70 -50.63
C ASP A 459 3.04 -27.57 -50.19
N GLN A 460 3.98 -27.01 -49.43
CA GLN A 460 5.17 -27.71 -48.98
C GLN A 460 4.87 -28.58 -47.77
N ALA A 461 5.31 -29.85 -47.81
CA ALA A 461 5.11 -30.79 -46.71
C ALA A 461 5.71 -30.27 -45.38
N ARG A 462 6.84 -29.56 -45.44
CA ARG A 462 7.49 -28.92 -44.27
C ARG A 462 6.61 -27.84 -43.66
N PHE A 463 5.94 -27.01 -44.46
CA PHE A 463 5.01 -25.99 -43.96
C PHE A 463 3.82 -26.61 -43.24
N VAL A 464 3.22 -27.66 -43.83
CA VAL A 464 2.13 -28.42 -43.19
C VAL A 464 2.58 -29.04 -41.87
N ALA A 465 3.81 -29.56 -41.80
CA ALA A 465 4.38 -30.11 -40.57
C ALA A 465 4.56 -29.03 -39.49
N VAL A 466 5.06 -27.85 -39.84
CA VAL A 466 5.16 -26.69 -38.94
C VAL A 466 3.79 -26.34 -38.35
N LEU A 467 2.74 -26.21 -39.17
CA LEU A 467 1.40 -25.89 -38.69
C LEU A 467 0.80 -26.96 -37.77
N ARG A 468 1.07 -28.25 -38.03
CA ARG A 468 0.63 -29.37 -37.18
C ARG A 468 1.30 -29.37 -35.81
N GLY A 469 2.53 -28.86 -35.71
CA GLY A 469 3.28 -28.76 -34.46
C GLY A 469 2.84 -27.60 -33.56
N LEU A 470 2.05 -26.66 -34.09
CA LEU A 470 1.52 -25.53 -33.33
C LEU A 470 0.19 -25.89 -32.67
N PRO A 471 -0.09 -25.38 -31.46
CA PRO A 471 -1.37 -25.59 -30.80
C PRO A 471 -2.51 -25.05 -31.68
N ALA A 472 -3.62 -25.79 -31.74
CA ALA A 472 -4.85 -25.27 -32.32
C ALA A 472 -5.32 -24.08 -31.48
N SER A 473 -5.70 -22.99 -32.16
CA SER A 473 -6.21 -21.76 -31.55
C SER A 473 -7.49 -21.97 -30.75
#